data_AF-A0A1V4T9D6-F1
#
_entry.id   AF-A0A1V4T9D6-F1
#
_cell.length_a   1.000
_cell.length_b   1.000
_cell.length_c   1.000
_cell.angle_alpha   90.00
_cell.angle_beta   90.00
_cell.angle_gamma   90.00
#
_symmetry.space_group_name_H-M   'P 1'
#
loop_
_entity.id
_entity.type
_entity.pdbx_description
1 polymer ?
#
loop_
_entity_poly.entity_id
_entity_poly.type
_entity_poly.pdbx_seq_one_letter_code
_entity_poly.pdbx_strand_id
1 'polypeptide(L)'
;MIDQKNTIIGVVLGVALVFILGMLIPFVGYIIALIVASIVVGYLVNNSIKTGAMHGTLVGFLTGVIFILIIYAYHAFSKEVVGGLILIYLILVPIFTLLGFGGGIIGAVIKARQQKGSLPDEVPEPENSKKDEEKNG
;
A
#
# COMPACT_ATOMS: atom_id res chain seq x y z
N MET A 1 -14.56 -0.57 3.28
CA MET A 1 -14.88 0.38 2.20
C MET A 1 -13.59 0.74 1.49
N ILE A 2 -13.63 0.95 0.16
CA ILE A 2 -12.44 1.39 -0.60
C ILE A 2 -12.25 2.89 -0.38
N ASP A 3 -11.06 3.28 0.05
CA ASP A 3 -10.58 4.65 0.15
C ASP A 3 -9.91 5.04 -1.17
N GLN A 4 -10.67 5.76 -1.99
CA GLN A 4 -10.24 6.20 -3.31
C GLN A 4 -9.03 7.13 -3.25
N LYS A 5 -8.99 8.06 -2.28
CA LYS A 5 -7.92 9.04 -2.13
C LYS A 5 -6.58 8.34 -1.94
N ASN A 6 -6.53 7.42 -0.98
CA ASN A 6 -5.29 6.71 -0.65
C ASN A 6 -4.87 5.72 -1.75
N THR A 7 -5.83 5.10 -2.44
CA THR A 7 -5.54 4.28 -3.63
C THR A 7 -4.88 5.11 -4.72
N ILE A 8 -5.44 6.28 -5.05
CA ILE A 8 -4.92 7.16 -6.10
C ILE A 8 -3.49 7.61 -5.75
N ILE A 9 -3.24 7.99 -4.49
CA ILE A 9 -1.89 8.34 -4.02
C ILE A 9 -0.92 7.19 -4.28
N GLY A 10 -1.32 5.95 -3.98
CA GLY A 10 -0.52 4.76 -4.24
C GLY A 10 -0.21 4.51 -5.69
N VAL A 11 -1.20 4.67 -6.56
CA VAL A 11 -1.02 4.47 -8.00
C VAL A 11 -0.06 5.52 -8.56
N VAL A 12 -0.25 6.80 -8.19
CA VAL A 12 0.64 7.89 -8.62
C VAL A 12 2.06 7.64 -8.12
N LEU A 13 2.22 7.27 -6.85
CA LEU A 13 3.52 6.95 -6.26
C LEU A 13 4.15 5.72 -6.92
N GLY A 14 3.36 4.67 -7.15
CA GLY A 14 3.79 3.43 -7.79
C GLY A 14 4.29 3.68 -9.21
N VAL A 15 3.52 4.40 -10.02
CA VAL A 15 3.94 4.78 -11.38
C VAL A 15 5.22 5.62 -11.32
N ALA A 16 5.26 6.66 -10.50
CA ALA A 16 6.44 7.53 -10.40
C ALA A 16 7.71 6.74 -10.00
N LEU A 17 7.62 5.90 -8.96
CA LEU A 17 8.74 5.08 -8.50
C LEU A 17 9.14 4.01 -9.52
N VAL A 18 8.19 3.38 -10.21
CA VAL A 18 8.46 2.39 -11.26
C VAL A 18 9.26 3.03 -12.39
N PHE A 19 8.97 4.28 -12.76
CA PHE A 19 9.76 5.02 -13.75
C PHE A 19 11.16 5.37 -13.24
N ILE A 20 11.25 5.99 -12.07
CA ILE A 20 12.52 6.47 -11.53
C ILE A 20 13.46 5.29 -11.23
N LEU A 21 13.01 4.33 -10.42
CA LEU A 21 13.83 3.19 -10.01
C LEU A 21 14.04 2.20 -11.14
N GLY A 22 13.04 2.03 -12.02
CA GLY A 22 13.15 1.18 -13.19
C GLY A 22 14.21 1.64 -14.19
N MET A 23 14.39 2.95 -14.31
CA MET A 23 15.45 3.54 -15.15
C MET A 23 16.84 3.37 -14.52
N LEU A 24 16.95 3.50 -13.19
CA LEU A 24 18.23 3.34 -12.49
C LEU A 24 18.70 1.88 -12.41
N ILE A 25 17.78 0.97 -12.07
CA ILE A 25 18.06 -0.45 -11.84
C ILE A 25 16.96 -1.29 -12.52
N PRO A 26 17.13 -1.69 -13.78
CA PRO A 26 16.12 -2.48 -14.50
C PRO A 26 15.76 -3.77 -13.77
N PHE A 27 14.51 -4.22 -13.93
CA PHE A 27 13.91 -5.41 -13.29
C PHE A 27 13.72 -5.30 -11.78
N VAL A 28 14.80 -5.08 -11.02
CA VAL A 28 14.77 -5.02 -9.54
C VAL A 28 14.11 -3.72 -9.08
N GLY A 29 14.40 -2.59 -9.74
CA GLY A 29 13.82 -1.29 -9.41
C GLY A 29 12.29 -1.27 -9.51
N TYR A 30 11.71 -1.98 -10.50
CA TYR A 30 10.26 -2.10 -10.65
C TYR A 30 9.61 -2.81 -9.46
N ILE A 31 10.23 -3.90 -8.99
CA ILE A 31 9.73 -4.69 -7.86
C ILE A 31 9.79 -3.86 -6.58
N ILE A 32 10.94 -3.21 -6.31
CA ILE A 32 11.13 -2.37 -5.13
C ILE A 32 10.13 -1.22 -5.15
N ALA A 33 9.96 -0.54 -6.29
CA ALA A 33 9.01 0.56 -6.44
C ALA A 33 7.59 0.16 -6.05
N LEU A 34 7.11 -0.99 -6.56
CA LEU A 34 5.79 -1.52 -6.27
C LEU A 34 5.61 -1.87 -4.80
N ILE A 35 6.58 -2.58 -4.22
CA ILE A 35 6.53 -2.95 -2.81
C ILE A 35 6.46 -1.70 -1.93
N VAL A 36 7.31 -0.70 -2.18
CA VAL A 36 7.34 0.55 -1.41
C VAL A 36 6.01 1.30 -1.55
N ALA A 37 5.50 1.49 -2.77
CA ALA A 37 4.24 2.20 -2.98
C ALA A 37 3.06 1.50 -2.30
N SER A 38 2.99 0.17 -2.38
CA SER A 38 1.92 -0.61 -1.76
C SER A 38 2.04 -0.68 -0.23
N ILE A 39 3.26 -0.68 0.33
CA ILE A 39 3.48 -0.51 1.79
C ILE A 39 2.95 0.85 2.23
N VAL A 40 3.28 1.93 1.53
CA VAL A 40 2.82 3.29 1.87
C VAL A 40 1.29 3.33 1.87
N VAL A 41 0.62 2.78 0.85
CA VAL A 41 -0.85 2.76 0.84
C VAL A 41 -1.43 1.89 1.95
N GLY A 42 -0.90 0.69 2.15
CA GLY A 42 -1.34 -0.20 3.23
C GLY A 42 -1.24 0.48 4.60
N TYR A 43 -0.19 1.28 4.80
CA TYR A 43 -0.01 2.12 5.97
C TYR A 43 -1.05 3.25 6.02
N LEU A 44 -1.31 3.97 4.94
CA LEU A 44 -2.26 5.10 4.95
C LEU A 44 -3.70 4.65 5.24
N VAL A 45 -4.17 3.57 4.61
CA VAL A 45 -5.58 3.11 4.65
C VAL A 45 -6.01 2.36 5.91
N ASN A 46 -5.14 2.22 6.92
CA ASN A 46 -5.35 1.30 8.03
C ASN A 46 -6.68 1.51 8.78
N ASN A 47 -7.62 0.61 8.46
CA ASN A 47 -8.77 0.20 9.25
C ASN A 47 -8.71 -1.31 9.57
N SER A 48 -7.95 -2.11 8.81
CA SER A 48 -7.64 -3.53 9.05
C SER A 48 -6.58 -4.04 8.06
N ILE A 49 -5.94 -5.19 8.35
CA ILE A 49 -5.01 -5.86 7.42
C ILE A 49 -5.69 -6.18 6.09
N LYS A 50 -6.95 -6.64 6.13
CA LYS A 50 -7.74 -6.93 4.93
C LYS A 50 -7.93 -5.70 4.05
N THR A 51 -8.16 -4.54 4.67
CA THR A 51 -8.29 -3.27 3.94
C THR A 51 -6.96 -2.89 3.29
N GLY A 52 -5.84 -2.98 4.00
CA GLY A 52 -4.50 -2.73 3.44
C GLY A 52 -4.18 -3.64 2.25
N ALA A 53 -4.46 -4.94 2.39
CA ALA A 53 -4.28 -5.92 1.33
C ALA A 53 -5.07 -5.56 0.06
N MET A 54 -6.38 -5.25 0.19
CA MET A 54 -7.21 -4.89 -0.97
C MET A 54 -6.72 -3.64 -1.70
N HIS A 55 -6.29 -2.61 -0.95
CA HIS A 55 -5.77 -1.38 -1.57
C HIS A 55 -4.42 -1.62 -2.21
N GLY A 56 -3.55 -2.41 -1.57
CA GLY A 56 -2.28 -2.84 -2.13
C GLY A 56 -2.46 -3.61 -3.44
N THR A 57 -3.39 -4.58 -3.49
CA THR A 57 -3.77 -5.30 -4.72
C THR A 57 -4.21 -4.34 -5.82
N LEU A 58 -5.08 -3.38 -5.49
CA LEU A 58 -5.60 -2.41 -6.46
C LEU A 58 -4.50 -1.49 -7.00
N VAL A 59 -3.60 -1.02 -6.14
CA VAL A 59 -2.41 -0.26 -6.53
C VAL A 59 -1.51 -1.08 -7.45
N GLY A 60 -1.26 -2.35 -7.10
CA GLY A 60 -0.42 -3.24 -7.91
C GLY A 60 -1.01 -3.50 -9.29
N PHE A 61 -2.29 -3.84 -9.35
CA PHE A 61 -3.02 -4.04 -10.60
C PHE A 61 -3.00 -2.80 -11.49
N LEU A 62 -3.42 -1.65 -10.96
CA LEU A 62 -3.49 -0.40 -11.74
C LEU A 62 -2.10 0.05 -12.21
N THR A 63 -1.08 -0.06 -11.36
CA THR A 63 0.29 0.30 -11.75
C THR A 63 0.81 -0.64 -12.85
N GLY A 64 0.54 -1.94 -12.75
CA GLY A 64 0.92 -2.92 -13.79
C GLY A 64 0.24 -2.65 -15.14
N VAL A 65 -1.05 -2.34 -15.12
CA VAL A 65 -1.81 -1.96 -16.33
C VAL A 65 -1.23 -0.68 -16.93
N ILE A 66 -1.05 0.38 -16.13
CA ILE A 66 -0.49 1.65 -16.60
C ILE A 66 0.91 1.45 -17.17
N PHE A 67 1.76 0.67 -16.52
CA PHE A 67 3.11 0.37 -16.99
C PHE A 67 3.12 -0.23 -18.40
N ILE A 68 2.23 -1.20 -18.66
CA ILE A 68 2.11 -1.83 -19.98
C ILE A 68 1.59 -0.85 -21.02
N LEU A 69 0.61 -0.02 -20.66
CA LEU A 69 0.12 1.03 -21.56
C LEU A 69 1.22 2.03 -21.92
N ILE A 70 2.13 2.35 -20.99
CA ILE A 70 3.25 3.24 -21.30
C ILE A 70 4.27 2.55 -22.21
N ILE A 71 4.55 1.26 -22.01
CA ILE A 71 5.37 0.49 -22.96
C ILE A 71 4.74 0.50 -24.36
N TYR A 72 3.41 0.36 -24.46
CA TYR A 72 2.71 0.40 -25.74
C TYR A 72 2.82 1.77 -26.41
N ALA A 73 2.64 2.84 -25.63
CA ALA A 73 2.79 4.22 -26.10
C ALA A 73 4.23 4.51 -26.55
N TYR A 74 5.24 4.00 -25.84
CA TYR A 74 6.65 4.12 -26.22
C TYR A 74 6.94 3.51 -27.59
N HIS A 75 6.22 2.44 -27.96
CA HIS A 75 6.30 1.81 -29.29
C HIS A 75 5.32 2.41 -30.30
N ALA A 76 4.86 3.65 -30.08
CA ALA A 76 3.97 4.40 -30.96
C ALA A 76 2.68 3.63 -31.33
N PHE A 77 2.17 2.80 -30.42
CA PHE A 77 0.98 1.97 -30.64
C PHE A 77 1.10 1.02 -31.85
N SER A 78 2.32 0.56 -32.16
CA SER A 78 2.56 -0.37 -33.28
C SER A 78 1.86 -1.71 -33.07
N LYS A 79 1.20 -2.22 -34.13
CA LYS A 79 0.53 -3.53 -34.12
C LYS A 79 1.52 -4.69 -33.97
N GLU A 80 2.77 -4.50 -34.35
CA GLU A 80 3.81 -5.53 -34.35
C GLU A 80 4.16 -5.97 -32.92
N VAL A 81 4.07 -5.06 -31.95
CA VAL A 81 4.41 -5.35 -30.55
C VAL A 81 3.22 -5.88 -29.73
N VAL A 82 1.99 -5.79 -30.25
CA VAL A 82 0.76 -6.15 -29.51
C VAL A 82 0.79 -7.59 -29.02
N GLY A 83 1.22 -8.53 -29.87
CA GLY A 83 1.30 -9.95 -29.48
C GLY A 83 2.26 -10.18 -28.30
N GLY A 84 3.42 -9.53 -28.31
CA GLY A 84 4.38 -9.58 -27.21
C GLY A 84 3.85 -8.91 -25.94
N LEU A 85 3.17 -7.76 -26.07
CA LEU A 85 2.57 -7.05 -24.94
C LEU A 85 1.48 -7.87 -24.26
N ILE A 86 0.67 -8.63 -25.00
CA ILE A 86 -0.36 -9.51 -24.42
C ILE A 86 0.28 -10.60 -23.54
N LEU A 87 1.36 -11.22 -24.03
CA LEU A 87 2.10 -12.22 -23.25
C LEU A 87 2.74 -11.60 -21.99
N ILE A 88 3.38 -10.44 -22.14
CA ILE A 88 3.94 -9.69 -21.01
C ILE A 88 2.84 -9.35 -20.00
N TYR A 89 1.68 -8.89 -20.46
CA TYR A 89 0.54 -8.55 -19.62
C TYR A 89 0.08 -9.72 -18.77
N LEU A 90 -0.07 -10.89 -19.37
CA LEU A 90 -0.53 -12.10 -18.69
C LEU A 90 0.40 -12.53 -17.54
N ILE A 91 1.68 -12.16 -17.62
CA ILE A 91 2.69 -12.51 -16.61
C ILE A 91 2.88 -11.37 -15.60
N LEU A 92 3.10 -10.14 -16.07
CA LEU A 92 3.50 -9.02 -15.22
C LEU A 92 2.37 -8.53 -14.32
N VAL A 93 1.13 -8.45 -14.83
CA VAL A 93 0.02 -7.90 -14.05
C VAL A 93 -0.30 -8.76 -12.82
N PRO A 94 -0.38 -10.10 -12.92
CA PRO A 94 -0.52 -10.95 -11.73
C PRO A 94 0.63 -10.77 -10.74
N ILE A 95 1.89 -10.70 -11.22
CA ILE A 95 3.06 -10.49 -10.34
C ILE A 95 2.93 -9.15 -9.60
N PHE A 96 2.63 -8.07 -10.31
CA PHE A 96 2.48 -6.74 -9.69
C PHE A 96 1.32 -6.71 -8.70
N THR A 97 0.22 -7.41 -9.02
CA THR A 97 -0.93 -7.54 -8.14
C THR A 97 -0.57 -8.29 -6.85
N LEU A 98 0.20 -9.37 -6.93
CA LEU A 98 0.67 -10.14 -5.77
C LEU A 98 1.68 -9.35 -4.93
N LEU A 99 2.62 -8.65 -5.56
CA LEU A 99 3.54 -7.75 -4.87
C LEU A 99 2.78 -6.63 -4.15
N GLY A 100 1.76 -6.07 -4.80
CA GLY A 100 0.91 -5.05 -4.22
C GLY A 100 0.12 -5.56 -3.02
N PHE A 101 -0.45 -6.77 -3.11
CA PHE A 101 -1.11 -7.44 -2.00
C PHE A 101 -0.16 -7.61 -0.80
N GLY A 102 1.05 -8.14 -1.03
CA GLY A 102 2.07 -8.34 0.00
C GLY A 102 2.50 -7.03 0.66
N GLY A 103 2.81 -6.01 -0.14
CA GLY A 103 3.18 -4.68 0.36
C GLY A 103 2.04 -4.05 1.18
N GLY A 104 0.79 -4.16 0.71
CA GLY A 104 -0.38 -3.66 1.42
C GLY A 104 -0.59 -4.30 2.80
N ILE A 105 -0.35 -5.61 2.91
CA ILE A 105 -0.37 -6.32 4.20
C ILE A 105 0.73 -5.78 5.12
N ILE A 106 1.96 -5.69 4.63
CA ILE A 106 3.11 -5.22 5.43
C ILE A 106 2.85 -3.81 5.95
N GLY A 107 2.41 -2.89 5.09
CA GLY A 107 2.06 -1.52 5.48
C GLY A 107 0.99 -1.44 6.56
N ALA A 108 -0.07 -2.24 6.42
CA ALA A 108 -1.14 -2.29 7.42
C ALA A 108 -0.65 -2.87 8.77
N VAL A 109 0.20 -3.90 8.74
CA VAL A 109 0.80 -4.48 9.95
C VAL A 109 1.69 -3.47 10.66
N ILE A 110 2.50 -2.69 9.93
CA ILE A 110 3.36 -1.64 10.50
C ILE A 110 2.50 -0.63 11.28
N LYS A 111 1.42 -0.11 10.68
CA LYS A 111 0.55 0.86 11.36
C LYS A 111 -0.19 0.26 12.55
N ALA A 112 -0.68 -0.98 12.42
CA ALA A 112 -1.37 -1.66 13.52
C ALA A 112 -0.47 -1.86 14.74
N ARG A 113 0.83 -2.13 14.55
CA ARG A 113 1.80 -2.23 15.63
C ARG A 113 2.09 -0.87 16.29
N GLN A 114 2.22 0.20 15.49
CA GLN A 114 2.44 1.54 16.03
C GLN A 114 1.25 2.03 16.87
N GLN A 115 0.02 1.79 16.42
CA GLN A 115 -1.18 2.18 17.16
C GLN A 115 -1.37 1.38 18.47
N LYS A 116 -0.96 0.10 18.51
CA LYS A 116 -0.94 -0.68 19.76
C LYS A 116 0.13 -0.20 20.76
N GLY A 117 1.18 0.47 20.30
CA GLY A 117 2.24 1.04 21.15
C GLY A 117 1.97 2.48 21.62
N SER A 118 0.78 3.03 21.36
CA SER A 118 0.39 4.40 21.76
C SER A 118 -0.63 4.39 22.91
N LEU A 119 -0.45 3.49 23.88
CA LEU A 119 -1.14 3.61 25.18
C LEU A 119 -0.37 4.67 26.00
N PRO A 120 -1.05 5.63 26.65
CA PRO A 120 -0.41 6.43 27.68
C PRO A 120 0.12 5.47 28.76
N ASP A 121 1.42 5.53 29.05
CA ASP A 121 2.06 4.76 30.14
C ASP A 121 1.62 5.21 31.55
N GLU A 122 0.62 6.07 31.67
CA GLU A 122 0.08 6.51 32.95
C GLU A 122 -1.27 5.83 33.18
N VAL A 123 -1.22 4.70 33.88
CA VAL A 123 -2.32 4.28 34.73
C VAL A 123 -2.49 5.42 35.76
N PRO A 124 -3.62 6.14 35.80
CA PRO A 124 -3.89 7.03 36.91
C PRO A 124 -3.89 6.14 38.15
N GLU A 125 -2.95 6.36 39.06
CA GLU A 125 -2.98 5.73 40.38
C GLU A 125 -4.40 5.91 40.94
N PRO A 126 -5.05 4.85 41.44
CA PRO A 126 -6.32 5.03 42.12
C PRO A 126 -6.06 5.91 43.35
N GLU A 127 -6.48 7.16 43.26
CA GLU A 127 -6.52 8.09 44.37
C GLU A 127 -7.35 7.43 45.48
N ASN A 128 -6.65 6.91 46.48
CA ASN A 128 -7.23 6.25 47.62
C ASN A 128 -7.89 7.31 48.52
N SER A 129 -9.05 7.79 48.10
CA SER A 129 -9.94 8.60 48.95
C SER A 129 -10.88 7.67 49.73
N LYS A 130 -10.32 6.87 50.64
CA LYS A 130 -11.10 6.40 51.79
C LYS A 130 -11.00 7.43 52.90
N LYS A 131 -12.15 8.06 53.14
CA LYS A 131 -12.66 8.67 54.37
C LYS A 131 -12.98 10.14 54.18
N ASP A 132 -14.27 10.38 54.01
CA ASP A 132 -15.12 11.35 54.72
C ASP A 132 -16.28 11.61 53.76
N GLU A 133 -17.38 10.86 53.84
CA GLU A 133 -18.62 11.41 54.37
C GLU A 133 -19.60 10.26 54.69
N GLU A 134 -19.42 9.64 55.85
CA GLU A 134 -20.52 9.01 56.58
C GLU A 134 -20.66 9.79 57.90
N LYS A 135 -21.14 11.04 57.80
CA LYS A 135 -21.71 11.84 58.90
C LYS A 135 -22.12 13.22 58.40
N ASN A 136 -23.32 13.29 57.84
CA ASN A 136 -24.25 14.42 57.82
C ASN A 136 -25.53 13.80 57.26
N GLY A 137 -26.60 13.57 58.00
CA GLY A 137 -27.23 14.37 59.04
C GLY A 137 -28.72 14.27 58.77
#